data_AF-W1Y1I8-F1
#
_entry.id   AF-W1Y1I8-F1
#
_cell.length_a   1.000
_cell.length_b   1.000
_cell.length_c   1.000
_cell.angle_alpha   90.00
_cell.angle_beta   90.00
_cell.angle_gamma   90.00
#
_symmetry.space_group_name_H-M   'P 1'
#
loop_
_entity.id
_entity.type
_entity.pdbx_description
1 polymer ?
#
loop_
_entity_poly.entity_id
_entity_poly.type
_entity_poly.pdbx_seq_one_letter_code
_entity_poly.pdbx_strand_id
1 'polypeptide(L)'
;CKKDSLTVLFVFPFYWILTGAFKSQPDTIVIPPQWWPKMPTLENFQQLMVQNPALQWMWNSVFISLATMFLVCITSSLAGYVLAKKRFYGQRILFA
;
A
#
# COMPACT_ATOMS: atom_id res chain seq x y z
N CYS A 1 10.26 -29.10 4.12
CA CYS A 1 11.44 -28.47 4.73
C CYS A 1 12.09 -27.37 3.85
N LYS A 2 11.35 -26.64 2.99
CA LYS A 2 11.92 -25.61 2.09
C LYS A 2 11.07 -24.33 2.00
N LYS A 3 9.93 -24.28 2.72
CA LYS A 3 9.02 -23.12 2.73
C LYS A 3 9.52 -22.03 3.69
N ASP A 4 10.29 -22.40 4.71
CA ASP A 4 10.67 -21.50 5.81
C ASP A 4 11.72 -20.45 5.39
N SER A 5 12.62 -20.78 4.45
CA SER A 5 13.64 -19.85 3.95
C SER A 5 13.08 -18.70 3.11
N LEU A 6 11.95 -18.88 2.44
CA LEU A 6 11.31 -17.82 1.65
C LEU A 6 10.64 -16.79 2.57
N THR A 7 10.01 -17.23 3.65
CA THR A 7 9.34 -16.34 4.61
C THR A 7 10.31 -15.32 5.22
N VAL A 8 11.53 -15.75 5.57
CA VAL A 8 12.54 -14.83 6.14
C VAL A 8 12.93 -13.73 5.14
N LEU A 9 13.04 -14.05 3.86
CA LEU A 9 13.35 -13.08 2.80
C LEU A 9 12.23 -12.04 2.61
N PHE A 10 10.96 -12.46 2.74
CA PHE A 10 9.82 -11.54 2.65
C PHE A 10 9.62 -10.70 3.92
N VAL A 11 9.96 -11.22 5.11
CA VAL A 11 9.81 -10.51 6.39
C VAL A 11 10.93 -9.48 6.63
N PHE A 12 12.11 -9.69 6.05
CA PHE A 12 13.25 -8.79 6.17
C PHE A 12 12.95 -7.31 5.87
N PRO A 13 12.33 -6.93 4.73
CA PRO A 13 12.01 -5.52 4.48
C PRO A 13 11.01 -4.93 5.49
N PHE A 14 10.07 -5.73 5.99
CA PHE A 14 9.15 -5.27 7.04
C PHE A 14 9.87 -5.03 8.37
N TYR A 15 10.79 -5.91 8.73
CA TYR A 15 11.65 -5.72 9.91
C TYR A 15 12.47 -4.41 9.80
N TRP A 16 13.02 -4.13 8.62
CA TRP A 16 13.79 -2.92 8.38
C TRP A 16 12.95 -1.63 8.52
N ILE A 17 11.76 -1.61 7.92
CA ILE A 17 10.85 -0.46 8.02
C ILE A 17 10.36 -0.27 9.46
N LEU A 18 10.03 -1.36 10.16
CA LEU A 18 9.51 -1.31 11.52
C LEU A 18 10.57 -0.82 12.50
N THR A 19 11.81 -1.32 12.41
CA THR A 19 12.92 -0.80 13.24
C THR A 19 13.29 0.64 12.87
N GLY A 20 13.16 1.03 11.59
CA GLY A 20 13.36 2.40 11.12
C GLY A 20 12.34 3.39 11.68
N ALA A 21 11.07 3.00 11.82
CA ALA A 21 10.02 3.87 12.35
C ALA A 21 10.29 4.38 13.78
N PHE A 22 11.02 3.58 14.59
CA PHE A 22 11.40 3.91 15.96
C PHE A 22 12.81 4.51 16.10
N LYS A 23 13.55 4.72 15.01
CA LYS A 23 14.87 5.36 15.02
C LYS A 23 14.73 6.87 14.82
N SER A 24 15.61 7.64 15.45
CA SER A 24 15.70 9.07 15.16
C SER A 24 16.17 9.30 13.70
N GLN A 25 15.76 10.42 13.09
CA GLN A 25 16.12 10.77 11.72
C GLN A 25 17.64 10.77 11.44
N PRO A 26 18.52 11.28 12.33
CA PRO A 26 19.96 11.17 12.14
C PRO A 26 20.47 9.72 12.28
N ASP A 27 19.91 8.91 13.19
CA ASP A 27 20.33 7.50 13.38
C ASP A 27 19.96 6.58 12.20
N THR A 28 19.09 7.04 11.31
CA THR A 28 18.70 6.28 10.10
C THR A 28 19.78 6.31 9.02
N ILE A 29 20.63 7.34 9.01
CA ILE A 29 21.64 7.60 7.96
C ILE A 29 23.07 7.26 8.46
N VAL A 30 23.22 6.93 9.75
CA VAL A 30 24.52 6.59 10.35
C VAL A 30 25.09 5.29 9.78
N ILE A 31 26.38 5.32 9.45
CA ILE A 31 27.20 4.16 9.07
C ILE A 31 28.11 3.84 10.26
N PRO A 32 28.08 2.64 10.86
CA PRO A 32 27.35 1.44 10.44
C PRO A 32 25.85 1.48 10.78
N PRO A 33 24.99 0.86 9.95
CA PRO A 33 23.55 0.79 10.20
C PRO A 33 23.27 0.06 11.52
N GLN A 34 22.48 0.68 12.38
CA GLN A 34 22.07 0.10 13.65
C GLN A 34 20.95 -0.91 13.39
N TRP A 35 21.19 -2.20 13.66
CA TRP A 35 20.17 -3.24 13.46
C TRP A 35 19.03 -3.13 14.47
N TRP A 36 19.34 -2.73 15.72
CA TRP A 36 18.38 -2.50 16.79
C TRP A 36 18.41 -1.03 17.24
N PRO A 37 17.26 -0.36 17.42
CA PRO A 37 17.23 1.01 17.94
C PRO A 37 17.74 1.02 19.38
N LYS A 38 18.87 1.70 19.64
CA LYS A 38 19.42 1.86 20.99
C LYS A 38 18.58 2.82 21.84
N MET A 39 17.94 3.80 21.20
CA MET A 39 17.03 4.75 21.81
C MET A 39 15.74 4.76 20.97
N PRO A 40 14.73 3.94 21.30
CA PRO A 40 13.46 3.97 20.59
C PRO A 40 12.76 5.30 20.85
N THR A 41 12.46 6.07 19.80
CA THR A 41 11.76 7.35 19.91
C THR A 41 10.41 7.31 19.20
N LEU A 42 9.44 8.07 19.72
CA LEU A 42 8.12 8.29 19.09
C LEU A 42 8.08 9.63 18.33
N GLU A 43 9.22 10.30 18.20
CA GLU A 43 9.31 11.65 17.65
C GLU A 43 8.87 11.68 16.18
N ASN A 44 9.19 10.67 15.37
CA ASN A 44 8.74 10.57 13.99
C ASN A 44 7.20 10.58 13.89
N PHE A 45 6.52 9.86 14.79
CA PHE A 45 5.05 9.81 14.82
C PHE A 45 4.46 11.16 15.23
N GLN A 46 5.07 11.84 16.20
CA GLN A 46 4.65 13.19 16.60
C GLN A 46 4.88 14.22 15.50
N GLN A 47 6.02 14.18 14.81
CA GLN A 47 6.31 15.06 13.67
C GLN A 47 5.35 14.78 12.49
N LEU A 48 4.99 13.52 12.24
CA LEU A 48 4.01 13.12 11.24
C LEU A 48 2.61 13.64 11.54
N MET A 49 2.21 13.76 12.82
CA MET A 49 0.89 14.25 13.20
C MET A 49 0.83 15.78 13.40
N VAL A 50 1.90 16.41 13.87
CA VAL A 50 1.93 17.84 14.24
C VAL A 50 2.48 18.71 13.11
N GLN A 51 3.57 18.29 12.46
CA GLN A 51 4.24 19.12 11.44
C GLN A 51 3.79 18.80 10.02
N ASN A 52 3.30 17.58 9.78
CA ASN A 52 2.86 17.15 8.46
C ASN A 52 1.35 16.85 8.46
N PRO A 53 0.62 17.15 7.38
CA PRO A 53 -0.79 16.78 7.24
C PRO A 53 -0.93 15.28 6.85
N ALA A 54 -0.25 14.38 7.56
CA ALA A 54 -0.22 12.95 7.21
C ALA A 54 -1.63 12.32 7.21
N LEU A 55 -2.51 12.74 8.12
CA LEU A 55 -3.91 12.29 8.15
C LEU A 55 -4.69 12.73 6.91
N GLN A 56 -4.41 13.92 6.36
CA GLN A 56 -5.06 14.40 5.15
C GLN A 56 -4.60 13.59 3.93
N TRP A 57 -3.30 13.28 3.84
CA TRP A 57 -2.78 12.43 2.76
C TRP A 57 -3.35 11.00 2.82
N MET A 58 -3.47 10.44 4.02
CA MET A 58 -4.12 9.15 4.24
C MET A 58 -5.58 9.21 3.80
N TRP A 59 -6.33 10.23 4.22
CA TRP A 59 -7.74 10.39 3.84
C TRP A 59 -7.93 10.56 2.33
N ASN A 60 -7.09 11.37 1.68
CA ASN A 60 -7.12 11.56 0.23
C ASN A 60 -6.91 10.23 -0.51
N SER A 61 -5.96 9.41 -0.04
CA SER A 61 -5.67 8.10 -0.66
C SER A 61 -6.83 7.13 -0.48
N VAL A 62 -7.41 7.07 0.74
CA VAL A 62 -8.60 6.26 1.02
C VAL A 62 -9.77 6.70 0.14
N PHE A 63 -10.04 8.01 0.08
CA PHE A 63 -11.11 8.57 -0.73
C PHE A 63 -10.96 8.24 -2.22
N ILE A 64 -9.77 8.47 -2.79
CA ILE A 64 -9.50 8.18 -4.20
C ILE A 64 -9.65 6.68 -4.47
N SER A 65 -9.07 5.82 -3.62
CA SER A 65 -9.14 4.37 -3.81
C SER A 65 -10.58 3.84 -3.78
N LEU A 66 -11.40 4.32 -2.85
CA LEU A 66 -12.81 3.95 -2.76
C LEU A 66 -13.60 4.49 -3.95
N ALA A 67 -13.42 5.76 -4.30
CA ALA A 67 -14.09 6.37 -5.43
C ALA A 67 -13.79 5.60 -6.74
N THR A 68 -12.52 5.27 -6.98
CA THR A 68 -12.11 4.48 -8.14
C THR A 68 -12.70 3.07 -8.08
N MET A 69 -12.66 2.39 -6.93
CA MET A 69 -13.27 1.06 -6.77
C MET A 69 -14.76 1.09 -7.15
N PHE A 70 -15.54 2.05 -6.62
CA PHE A 70 -16.96 2.18 -6.92
C PHE A 70 -17.21 2.43 -8.41
N LEU A 71 -16.49 3.37 -9.00
CA LEU A 71 -16.63 3.68 -10.43
C LEU A 71 -16.27 2.49 -11.32
N VAL A 72 -15.19 1.78 -11.01
CA VAL A 72 -14.75 0.58 -11.75
C VAL A 72 -15.75 -0.56 -11.58
N CYS A 73 -16.27 -0.81 -10.37
CA CYS A 73 -17.28 -1.84 -10.14
C CYS A 73 -18.57 -1.55 -10.91
N ILE A 74 -19.06 -0.30 -10.86
CA ILE A 74 -20.26 0.10 -11.59
C ILE A 74 -20.04 -0.09 -13.09
N THR A 75 -19.01 0.53 -13.66
CA THR A 75 -18.73 0.44 -15.10
C THR A 75 -18.51 -1.01 -15.56
N SER A 76 -17.77 -1.81 -14.80
CA SER A 76 -17.53 -3.23 -15.10
C SER A 76 -18.81 -4.05 -15.01
N SER A 77 -19.68 -3.79 -14.03
CA SER A 77 -20.96 -4.50 -13.89
C SER A 77 -21.93 -4.17 -15.02
N LEU A 78 -22.02 -2.90 -15.45
CA LEU A 78 -22.83 -2.50 -16.59
C LEU A 78 -22.28 -3.09 -17.89
N ALA A 79 -20.97 -3.04 -18.10
CA ALA A 79 -20.32 -3.64 -19.26
C ALA A 79 -20.59 -5.16 -19.30
N GLY A 80 -20.39 -5.86 -18.18
CA GLY A 80 -20.68 -7.29 -18.05
C GLY A 80 -22.15 -7.62 -18.31
N TYR A 81 -23.09 -6.80 -17.82
CA TYR A 81 -24.52 -6.99 -18.06
C TYR A 81 -24.88 -6.86 -19.54
N VAL A 82 -24.36 -5.82 -20.22
CA VAL A 82 -24.58 -5.62 -21.66
C VAL A 82 -24.00 -6.78 -22.46
N LEU A 83 -22.77 -7.21 -22.14
CA LEU A 83 -22.12 -8.35 -22.78
C LEU A 83 -22.93 -9.65 -22.61
N ALA A 84 -23.52 -9.88 -21.43
CA ALA A 84 -24.25 -11.10 -21.12
C ALA A 84 -25.69 -11.14 -21.66
N LYS A 85 -26.39 -9.99 -21.70
CA LYS A 85 -27.83 -9.94 -22.01
C LYS A 85 -28.18 -9.29 -23.35
N LYS A 86 -27.30 -8.49 -23.96
CA LYS A 86 -27.56 -7.84 -25.26
C LYS A 86 -26.72 -8.49 -26.37
N ARG A 87 -27.37 -8.81 -27.49
CA ARG A 87 -26.69 -9.20 -28.73
C ARG A 87 -26.35 -7.93 -29.52
N PHE A 88 -25.08 -7.50 -29.47
CA PHE A 88 -24.59 -6.34 -30.22
C PHE A 88 -23.68 -6.78 -31.38
N TYR A 89 -23.57 -5.97 -32.42
CA TYR A 89 -22.87 -6.32 -33.67
C TYR A 89 -21.37 -6.66 -33.46
N GLY A 90 -20.71 -6.03 -32.49
CA GLY A 90 -19.31 -6.28 -32.13
C GLY A 90 -19.05 -7.45 -31.17
N GLN A 91 -20.07 -8.18 -30.71
CA GLN A 91 -19.92 -9.23 -29.69
C GLN A 91 -18.97 -10.36 -30.14
N ARG A 92 -18.94 -10.64 -31.44
CA ARG A 92 -18.12 -11.70 -32.02
C ARG A 92 -16.63 -11.35 -32.07
N ILE A 93 -16.25 -10.07 -31.96
CA ILE A 93 -14.84 -9.65 -31.87
C ILE A 93 -14.35 -9.72 -30.42
N LEU A 94 -15.23 -9.49 -29.45
CA LEU A 94 -14.90 -9.54 -28.02
C LEU A 94 -14.92 -10.97 -27.43
N PHE A 95 -15.66 -11.90 -28.04
CA PHE A 95 -15.75 -13.31 -27.62
C PHE A 95 -15.07 -14.31 -28.57
N ALA A 96 -14.38 -13.85 -29.62
CA ALA A 96 -13.53 -14.69 -30.48
C ALA A 96 -12.11 -14.78 -29.90
#